data_AF-A0A251RRB5-F1
#
_entry.id   AF-A0A251RRB5-F1
#
_cell.length_a   1.000
_cell.length_b   1.000
_cell.length_c   1.000
_cell.angle_alpha   90.00
_cell.angle_beta   90.00
_cell.angle_gamma   90.00
#
_symmetry.space_group_name_H-M   'P 1'
#
loop_
_entity.id
_entity.type
_entity.pdbx_description
1 polymer ?
#
loop_
_entity_poly.entity_id
_entity_poly.type
_entity_poly.pdbx_seq_one_letter_code
_entity_poly.pdbx_strand_id
1 'polypeptide(L)' 'MNILTTVFLRYDNEKIYNPNSVLSTKSIRNFYRSSDMSDGVEFSIDFTTPIEKIGLLKDKMKKYLE' A
#
# COMPACT_ATOMS: atom_id res chain seq x y z
N MET A 1 5.32 -2.95 24.01
CA MET A 1 4.70 -1.64 24.29
C MET A 1 5.11 -1.25 25.70
N ASN A 2 5.57 -0.02 25.89
CA ASN A 2 6.08 0.48 27.18
C ASN A 2 5.21 1.65 27.66
N ILE A 3 5.44 2.08 28.91
CA ILE A 3 4.69 3.17 29.54
C ILE A 3 4.77 4.46 28.71
N LEU A 4 5.98 4.84 28.27
CA LEU A 4 6.22 6.12 27.56
C LEU A 4 6.40 5.96 26.05
N THR A 5 6.68 4.73 25.59
CA THR A 5 7.05 4.47 24.19
C THR A 5 6.41 3.21 23.63
N THR A 6 6.16 3.20 22.33
CA THR A 6 5.80 2.01 21.58
C THR A 6 6.88 1.72 20.54
N VAL A 7 7.29 0.46 20.46
CA VAL A 7 8.31 -0.01 19.52
C VAL A 7 7.62 -0.72 18.36
N PHE A 8 7.82 -0.21 17.16
CA PHE A 8 7.38 -0.84 15.91
C PHE A 8 8.58 -1.48 15.20
N LEU A 9 8.31 -2.53 14.43
CA LEU A 9 9.27 -3.07 13.47
C LEU A 9 8.85 -2.60 12.08
N ARG A 10 9.79 -2.00 11.35
CA ARG A 10 9.62 -1.71 9.93
C ARG A 10 9.87 -2.97 9.11
N TYR A 11 9.47 -2.94 7.84
CA TYR A 11 9.60 -4.06 6.89
C TYR A 11 11.05 -4.58 6.71
N ASP A 12 12.06 -3.80 7.10
CA ASP A 12 13.50 -4.13 7.07
C ASP A 12 14.06 -4.55 8.44
N ASN A 13 13.19 -4.82 9.42
CA ASN A 13 13.51 -5.10 10.83
C ASN A 13 14.10 -3.92 11.62
N GLU A 14 14.08 -2.70 11.07
CA GLU A 14 14.41 -1.49 11.83
C GLU A 14 13.42 -1.33 13.01
N LYS A 15 13.96 -1.12 14.21
CA LYS A 15 13.17 -0.81 15.40
C LYS A 15 12.90 0.68 15.48
N ILE A 16 11.64 1.07 15.35
CA ILE A 16 11.19 2.47 15.43
C ILE A 16 10.54 2.69 16.80
N TYR A 17 11.09 3.63 17.58
CA TYR A 17 10.61 3.98 18.91
C TYR A 17 9.81 5.27 18.85
N ASN A 18 8.49 5.19 19.06
CA ASN A 18 7.60 6.35 19.05
C ASN A 18 7.13 6.68 20.47
N PRO A 19 7.21 7.94 20.94
CA PRO A 19 6.56 8.35 22.17
C PRO A 19 5.04 8.18 22.07
N ASN A 20 4.41 7.66 23.13
CA ASN A 20 2.97 7.44 23.14
C ASN A 20 2.18 8.76 22.99
N SER A 21 2.75 9.89 23.44
CA SER A 21 2.20 11.24 23.24
C SER A 21 2.14 11.69 21.78
N VAL A 22 3.02 11.19 20.92
CA VAL A 22 2.97 11.48 19.48
C VAL A 22 1.89 10.63 18.81
N LEU A 23 1.79 9.36 19.19
CA LEU A 23 0.79 8.44 18.66
C LEU A 23 -0.64 8.86 19.01
N SER A 24 -0.86 9.48 20.17
CA SER A 24 -2.18 9.97 20.59
C SER A 24 -2.69 11.19 19.81
N THR A 25 -1.82 11.86 19.05
CA THR A 25 -2.16 13.07 18.30
C THR A 25 -2.24 12.85 16.79
N LYS A 26 -1.93 11.65 16.31
CA LYS A 26 -1.91 11.30 14.89
C LYS A 26 -2.86 10.14 14.60
N SER A 27 -3.47 10.13 13.43
CA SER A 27 -4.24 8.97 12.97
C SER A 27 -3.33 7.75 12.83
N ILE A 28 -3.72 6.63 13.44
CA ILE A 28 -3.00 5.36 13.38
C ILE A 28 -3.73 4.43 12.42
N ARG A 29 -3.04 3.97 11.37
CA ARG A 29 -3.57 3.00 10.39
C ARG A 29 -3.09 1.59 10.72
N ASN A 30 -3.96 0.60 10.60
CA ASN A 30 -3.64 -0.81 10.88
C ASN A 30 -4.06 -1.70 9.72
N PHE A 31 -3.11 -2.03 8.84
CA PHE A 31 -3.36 -2.86 7.66
C PHE A 31 -3.80 -4.30 8.01
N TYR A 32 -3.31 -4.87 9.11
CA TYR A 32 -3.67 -6.23 9.55
C TYR A 32 -5.10 -6.35 10.07
N ARG A 33 -5.80 -5.23 10.28
CA ARG A 33 -7.20 -5.20 10.74
C ARG A 33 -8.16 -4.57 9.74
N SER A 34 -7.68 -4.26 8.55
CA SER A 34 -8.55 -3.85 7.45
C SER A 34 -9.24 -5.08 6.84
N SER A 35 -10.45 -4.89 6.30
CA SER A 35 -11.10 -5.87 5.42
C SER A 35 -10.35 -5.96 4.07
N ASP A 36 -10.98 -6.53 3.04
CA ASP A 36 -10.40 -6.62 1.69
C ASP A 36 -9.76 -5.29 1.26
N MET A 37 -8.45 -5.37 1.02
CA MET A 37 -7.61 -4.24 0.64
C MET A 37 -7.29 -4.31 -0.85
N SER A 38 -7.32 -3.17 -1.51
CA SER A 38 -6.88 -3.03 -2.90
C SER A 38 -5.57 -2.26 -2.97
N ASP A 39 -4.72 -2.63 -3.92
CA ASP A 39 -3.58 -1.82 -4.34
C ASP A 39 -3.79 -1.36 -5.80
N GLY A 40 -3.10 -0.31 -6.20
CA GLY A 40 -3.25 0.30 -7.52
C GLY A 40 -1.92 0.85 -8.04
N VAL A 41 -1.64 0.59 -9.31
CA VAL A 41 -0.48 1.17 -10.01
C VAL A 41 -0.98 2.11 -11.09
N GLU A 42 -0.56 3.36 -11.02
CA GLU A 42 -0.83 4.36 -12.04
C GLU A 42 0.30 4.36 -13.08
N PHE A 43 -0.06 4.32 -14.35
CA PHE A 43 0.88 4.41 -15.45
C PHE A 43 0.26 5.18 -16.62
N SER A 44 1.11 5.82 -17.42
CA SER A 44 0.68 6.56 -18.62
C SER A 44 0.82 5.68 -19.86
N ILE A 45 -0.08 5.87 -20.82
CA ILE A 45 -0.02 5.24 -22.13
C ILE A 45 0.29 6.35 -23.14
N ASP A 46 1.26 6.10 -24.03
CA ASP A 46 1.60 7.04 -25.08
C ASP A 46 0.39 7.25 -26.02
N PHE A 47 0.15 8.50 -26.43
CA PHE A 47 -1.01 8.87 -27.25
C PHE A 47 -1.05 8.13 -28.59
N THR A 48 0.10 7.75 -29.14
CA THR A 48 0.19 7.00 -30.40
C THR A 48 -0.15 5.52 -30.24
N THR A 49 -0.36 5.04 -29.02
CA THR A 49 -0.68 3.63 -28.76
C THR A 49 -2.04 3.28 -29.36
N PRO A 50 -2.11 2.27 -30.26
CA PRO A 50 -3.38 1.84 -30.84
C PRO A 50 -4.36 1.30 -29.78
N ILE A 51 -5.65 1.61 -29.95
CA ILE A 51 -6.73 1.19 -29.02
C ILE A 51 -6.78 -0.33 -28.84
N GLU A 52 -6.50 -1.09 -29.89
CA GLU A 52 -6.48 -2.56 -29.88
C GLU A 52 -5.44 -3.10 -28.89
N LYS A 53 -4.27 -2.45 -28.82
CA LYS A 53 -3.19 -2.84 -27.91
C LYS A 53 -3.56 -2.58 -26.45
N ILE A 54 -4.34 -1.52 -26.19
CA ILE A 54 -4.88 -1.21 -24.85
C ILE A 54 -5.90 -2.28 -24.44
N GLY A 55 -6.79 -2.69 -25.36
CA GLY A 55 -7.73 -3.79 -25.14
C GLY A 55 -7.02 -5.09 -24.79
N LEU A 56 -6.02 -5.48 -25.59
CA LEU A 56 -5.20 -6.66 -25.34
C LEU A 56 -4.45 -6.61 -24.00
N LEU A 57 -3.99 -5.43 -23.58
CA LEU A 57 -3.36 -5.26 -22.27
C LEU A 57 -4.36 -5.50 -21.14
N LYS A 58 -5.57 -4.97 -21.25
CA LYS A 58 -6.64 -5.16 -20.25
C LYS A 58 -7.00 -6.63 -20.09
N ASP A 59 -7.14 -7.36 -21.19
CA ASP A 59 -7.43 -8.80 -21.16
C ASP A 59 -6.30 -9.61 -20.52
N LYS A 60 -5.05 -9.26 -20.85
CA LYS A 60 -3.86 -9.88 -20.23
C LYS A 60 -3.78 -9.61 -18.73
N MET A 61 -4.08 -8.38 -18.29
CA MET A 61 -4.11 -8.03 -16.86
C MET A 61 -5.19 -8.81 -16.12
N LYS A 62 -6.40 -8.91 -16.70
CA LYS A 62 -7.49 -9.68 -16.09
C LYS A 62 -7.09 -11.16 -15.93
N LYS A 63 -6.53 -11.76 -16.98
CA LYS A 63 -6.05 -13.15 -16.96
C LYS A 63 -4.90 -13.38 -15.97
N TYR A 64 -4.09 -12.37 -15.68
CA TYR A 64 -3.00 -12.48 -14.70
C TYR A 64 -3.50 -12.46 -13.25
N LEU A 65 -4.63 -11.77 -13.00
CA LEU A 65 -5.22 -11.64 -11.66
C LEU A 65 -6.21 -12.77 -11.30
N GLU A 66 -6.70 -13.51 -12.30
CA GLU A 66 -7.49 -14.76 -12.14
C GLU A 66 -6.56 -15.97 -11.94
#